data_AF-A0A396H541-F1
#
_entry.id   AF-A0A396H541-F1
#
_cell.length_a   1.000
_cell.length_b   1.000
_cell.length_c   1.000
_cell.angle_alpha   90.00
_cell.angle_beta   90.00
_cell.angle_gamma   90.00
#
_symmetry.space_group_name_H-M   'P 1'
#
loop_
_entity.id
_entity.type
_entity.pdbx_description
1 polymer ?
#
loop_
_entity_poly.entity_id
_entity_poly.type
_entity_poly.pdbx_seq_one_letter_code
_entity_poly.pdbx_strand_id
1 'polypeptide(L)'
;MWAAKYIKNTRKVQKDMHNKIADNIDELKGHFSDDVLTLTGKSLEGFGSIKEKLSWMLFVDGCSLLHIMDTAKLHEPGQMNIKLDQRNLVMIDVVLLENQLPYEVLKLLWKDNNENELIMTMKNFLGCHLWATPDNKRNQRWRRNQETSNMVPDRKGKEQHSVLIMNESETPTHLLDITHLLDLYRNIILGTSKPKVE
;
A
#
# COMPACT_ATOMS: atom_id res chain seq x y z
N MET A 1 6.63 7.56 16.37
CA MET A 1 7.00 6.50 15.42
C MET A 1 5.74 5.96 14.75
N TRP A 2 5.72 5.71 13.44
CA TRP A 2 4.50 5.39 12.67
C TRP A 2 3.83 4.07 13.07
N ALA A 3 4.61 3.03 13.38
CA ALA A 3 4.06 1.77 13.92
C ALA A 3 3.16 2.00 15.16
N ALA A 4 3.59 2.85 16.10
CA ALA A 4 2.80 3.15 17.30
C ALA A 4 1.48 3.86 16.95
N LYS A 5 1.46 4.70 15.90
CA LYS A 5 0.23 5.33 15.41
C LYS A 5 -0.69 4.29 14.77
N TYR A 6 -0.15 3.33 14.01
CA TYR A 6 -0.93 2.22 13.46
C TYR A 6 -1.64 1.42 14.56
N ILE A 7 -0.88 0.96 15.55
CA ILE A 7 -1.38 0.14 16.66
C ILE A 7 -2.48 0.88 17.43
N LYS A 8 -2.29 2.19 17.66
CA LYS A 8 -3.32 3.02 18.32
C LYS A 8 -4.60 3.13 17.49
N ASN A 9 -4.47 3.20 16.16
CA ASN A 9 -5.61 3.37 15.26
C ASN A 9 -6.40 2.07 15.04
N THR A 10 -5.74 0.90 15.06
CA THR A 10 -6.41 -0.39 14.89
C THR A 10 -7.20 -0.84 16.12
N ARG A 11 -7.05 -0.16 17.26
CA ARG A 11 -7.63 -0.52 18.58
C ARG A 11 -7.34 -1.96 19.04
N LYS A 12 -6.40 -2.66 18.40
CA LYS A 12 -5.97 -4.01 18.74
C LYS A 12 -4.85 -3.94 19.80
N VAL A 13 -4.74 -4.97 20.63
CA VAL A 13 -3.64 -5.07 21.59
C VAL A 13 -2.34 -5.31 20.82
N GLN A 14 -1.30 -4.54 21.13
CA GLN A 14 0.02 -4.66 20.48
C GLN A 14 0.55 -6.10 20.47
N LYS A 15 0.43 -6.78 21.63
CA LYS A 15 0.87 -8.16 21.81
C LYS A 15 0.15 -9.11 20.86
N ASP A 16 -1.16 -8.93 20.66
CA ASP A 16 -1.94 -9.78 19.76
C ASP A 16 -1.50 -9.60 18.30
N MET A 17 -1.15 -8.38 17.89
CA MET A 17 -0.68 -8.12 16.53
C MET A 17 0.74 -8.64 16.29
N HIS A 18 1.64 -8.50 17.25
CA HIS A 18 2.99 -9.07 17.17
C HIS A 18 2.95 -10.60 17.15
N ASN A 19 2.11 -11.22 18.00
CA ASN A 19 1.92 -12.67 18.04
C ASN A 19 1.52 -13.23 16.67
N LYS A 20 0.67 -12.55 15.90
CA LYS A 20 0.34 -12.99 14.53
C LYS A 20 1.58 -13.16 13.64
N ILE A 21 2.56 -12.27 13.76
CA ILE A 21 3.82 -12.38 13.01
C ILE A 21 4.69 -13.48 13.60
N ALA A 22 4.80 -13.55 14.93
CA ALA A 22 5.59 -14.56 15.61
C ALA A 22 5.08 -15.99 15.33
N ASP A 23 3.77 -16.21 15.29
CA ASP A 23 3.14 -17.49 15.02
C ASP A 23 3.36 -17.97 13.57
N ASN A 24 3.51 -17.03 12.63
CA ASN A 24 3.76 -17.31 11.20
C ASN A 24 5.24 -17.14 10.80
N ILE A 25 6.15 -16.93 11.77
CA ILE A 25 7.54 -16.55 11.48
C ILE A 25 8.30 -17.62 10.69
N ASP A 26 7.92 -18.89 10.86
CA ASP A 26 8.57 -20.00 10.16
C ASP A 26 8.24 -20.06 8.67
N GLU A 27 7.08 -19.55 8.27
CA GLU A 27 6.71 -19.35 6.87
C GLU A 27 7.34 -18.05 6.35
N LEU A 28 7.19 -16.95 7.09
CA LEU A 28 7.68 -15.63 6.71
C LEU A 28 9.19 -15.59 6.50
N LYS A 29 9.96 -16.32 7.33
CA LYS A 29 11.43 -16.40 7.16
C LYS A 29 11.82 -17.07 5.82
N GLY A 30 10.96 -17.91 5.26
CA GLY A 30 11.20 -18.63 4.00
C GLY A 30 11.26 -17.72 2.78
N HIS A 31 10.81 -16.46 2.91
CA HIS A 31 10.91 -15.45 1.87
C HIS A 31 12.29 -14.76 1.83
N PHE A 32 13.18 -15.05 2.78
CA PHE A 32 14.51 -14.44 2.87
C PHE A 32 15.60 -15.45 2.52
N SER A 33 16.69 -14.98 1.91
CA SER A 33 17.86 -15.82 1.66
C SER A 33 18.63 -16.14 2.95
N ASP A 34 19.34 -17.26 2.95
CA ASP A 34 20.16 -17.69 4.10
C ASP A 34 21.21 -16.64 4.50
N ASP A 35 21.74 -15.87 3.54
CA ASP A 35 22.68 -14.78 3.81
C ASP A 35 22.04 -13.67 4.65
N VAL A 36 20.80 -13.28 4.34
CA VAL A 36 20.05 -12.27 5.10
C VAL A 36 19.77 -12.77 6.52
N LEU A 37 19.37 -14.04 6.66
CA LEU A 37 19.13 -14.66 7.96
C LEU A 37 20.42 -14.78 8.78
N THR A 38 21.53 -15.14 8.13
CA THR A 38 22.86 -15.24 8.75
C THR A 38 23.33 -13.88 9.24
N LEU A 39 23.22 -12.83 8.41
CA LEU A 39 23.57 -11.45 8.80
C LEU A 39 22.69 -10.96 9.95
N THR A 40 21.39 -11.26 9.92
CA THR A 40 20.45 -10.92 10.99
C THR A 40 20.84 -11.61 12.31
N GLY A 41 21.32 -12.85 12.25
CA GLY A 41 21.79 -13.61 13.40
C GLY A 41 23.16 -13.23 13.93
N LYS A 42 24.02 -12.55 13.16
CA LYS A 42 25.34 -12.07 13.63
C LYS A 42 25.23 -11.00 14.71
N SER A 43 24.11 -10.26 14.76
CA SER A 43 23.83 -9.30 15.82
C SER A 43 22.43 -9.58 16.36
N LEU A 44 22.34 -10.25 17.51
CA LEU A 44 21.08 -10.48 18.20
C LEU A 44 20.81 -9.44 19.29
N GLU A 45 21.51 -8.30 19.31
CA GLU A 45 21.44 -7.28 20.38
C GLU A 45 20.06 -7.15 21.04
N GLY A 46 19.90 -7.73 22.24
CA GLY A 46 18.67 -7.68 23.05
C GLY A 46 17.57 -8.70 22.71
N PHE A 47 17.79 -9.62 21.79
CA PHE A 47 16.86 -10.67 21.37
C PHE A 47 17.38 -12.07 21.73
N GLY A 48 16.48 -12.97 22.12
CA GLY A 48 16.80 -14.36 22.46
C GLY A 48 16.96 -15.28 21.26
N SER A 49 16.47 -14.89 20.08
CA SER A 49 16.62 -15.68 18.84
C SER A 49 16.51 -14.85 17.56
N ILE A 50 16.98 -15.41 16.45
CA ILE A 50 16.81 -14.82 15.10
C ILE A 50 15.33 -14.66 14.77
N LYS A 51 14.50 -15.67 15.09
CA LYS A 51 13.05 -15.63 14.85
C LYS A 51 12.39 -14.50 15.62
N GLU A 52 12.77 -14.32 16.89
CA GLU A 52 12.25 -13.24 17.72
C GLU A 52 12.64 -11.87 17.13
N LYS A 53 13.92 -11.66 16.81
CA LYS A 53 14.39 -10.43 16.19
C LYS A 53 13.66 -10.13 14.87
N LEU A 54 13.59 -11.12 13.99
CA LEU A 54 12.92 -11.00 12.69
C LEU A 54 11.43 -10.69 12.88
N SER A 55 10.75 -11.33 13.82
CA SER A 55 9.33 -11.08 14.10
C SER A 55 9.07 -9.63 14.52
N TRP A 56 9.98 -9.03 15.30
CA TRP A 56 9.89 -7.64 15.71
C TRP A 56 10.18 -6.67 14.57
N MET A 57 11.19 -6.93 13.74
CA MET A 57 11.48 -6.10 12.56
C MET A 57 10.28 -6.08 11.61
N LEU A 58 9.79 -7.25 11.21
CA LEU A 58 8.63 -7.36 10.31
C LEU A 58 7.38 -6.69 10.90
N PHE A 59 7.16 -6.85 12.21
CA PHE A 59 6.03 -6.21 12.89
C PHE A 59 6.12 -4.67 12.86
N VAL A 60 7.28 -4.11 13.21
CA VAL A 60 7.48 -2.65 13.28
C VAL A 60 7.46 -2.03 11.88
N ASP A 61 8.12 -2.67 10.92
CA ASP A 61 8.21 -2.19 9.55
C ASP A 61 6.85 -2.31 8.84
N GLY A 62 6.17 -3.45 8.98
CA GLY A 62 4.83 -3.66 8.45
C GLY A 62 3.82 -2.69 9.03
N CYS A 63 3.79 -2.48 10.35
CA CYS A 63 2.89 -1.49 10.96
C CYS A 63 3.18 -0.06 10.50
N SER A 64 4.46 0.30 10.33
CA SER A 64 4.85 1.62 9.83
C SER A 64 4.39 1.82 8.39
N LEU A 65 4.64 0.84 7.53
CA LEU A 65 4.23 0.84 6.13
C LEU A 65 2.70 0.99 5.99
N LEU A 66 1.93 0.17 6.71
CA LEU A 66 0.46 0.24 6.69
C LEU A 66 -0.06 1.59 7.15
N HIS A 67 0.53 2.20 8.19
CA HIS A 67 0.16 3.55 8.61
C HIS A 67 0.39 4.59 7.53
N ILE A 68 1.56 4.56 6.89
CA ILE A 68 1.91 5.54 5.86
C ILE A 68 0.96 5.37 4.67
N MET A 69 0.73 4.15 4.20
CA MET A 69 -0.17 3.92 3.07
C MET A 69 -1.61 4.38 3.34
N ASP A 70 -2.13 4.14 4.54
CA ASP A 70 -3.49 4.56 4.92
C ASP A 70 -3.61 6.08 5.13
N THR A 71 -2.54 6.74 5.59
CA THR A 71 -2.55 8.18 5.90
C THR A 71 -2.01 9.09 4.80
N ALA A 72 -1.29 8.58 3.82
CA ALA A 72 -0.67 9.36 2.74
C ALA A 72 -1.64 9.84 1.64
N LYS A 73 -2.84 10.27 2.02
CA LYS A 73 -3.87 10.76 1.11
C LYS A 73 -3.48 12.11 0.48
N LEU A 74 -3.74 12.28 -0.82
CA LEU A 74 -3.44 13.51 -1.57
C LEU A 74 -4.11 14.77 -1.01
N HIS A 75 -5.34 14.66 -0.50
CA HIS A 75 -6.16 15.81 -0.08
C HIS A 75 -6.16 16.09 1.42
N GLU A 76 -5.54 15.24 2.25
CA GLU A 76 -5.46 15.42 3.71
C GLU A 76 -4.01 15.41 4.21
N PRO A 77 -3.22 16.46 3.91
CA PRO A 77 -1.79 16.51 4.25
C PRO A 77 -1.51 16.52 5.77
N GLY A 78 -2.51 16.79 6.60
CA GLY A 78 -2.35 16.97 8.05
C GLY A 78 -2.09 15.68 8.85
N GLN A 79 -2.31 14.48 8.30
CA GLN A 79 -2.24 13.25 9.10
C GLN A 79 -0.81 12.76 9.35
N MET A 80 0.11 12.99 8.41
CA MET A 80 1.49 12.53 8.54
C MET A 80 2.44 13.55 9.19
N ASN A 81 2.07 14.83 9.28
CA ASN A 81 2.93 15.93 9.75
C ASN A 81 4.29 16.00 9.01
N ILE A 82 4.31 15.68 7.71
CA ILE A 82 5.51 15.74 6.87
C ILE A 82 5.42 17.00 6.00
N LYS A 83 6.52 17.73 5.85
CA LYS A 83 6.57 18.89 4.94
C LYS A 83 6.39 18.43 3.49
N LEU A 84 5.74 19.26 2.67
CA LEU A 84 5.40 18.90 1.28
C LEU A 84 6.63 18.53 0.43
N ASP A 85 7.75 19.20 0.65
CA ASP A 85 9.06 18.97 0.00
C ASP A 85 9.71 17.64 0.41
N GLN A 86 9.48 17.18 1.64
CA GLN A 86 9.98 15.89 2.14
C GLN A 86 9.07 14.71 1.78
N ARG A 87 7.86 14.97 1.29
CA ARG A 87 6.87 13.94 0.97
C ARG A 87 7.40 12.95 -0.07
N ASN A 88 8.00 13.45 -1.15
CA ASN A 88 8.51 12.58 -2.22
C ASN A 88 9.59 11.60 -1.71
N LEU A 89 10.44 12.04 -0.78
CA LEU A 89 11.46 11.19 -0.16
C LEU A 89 10.80 10.08 0.66
N VAL A 90 9.82 10.42 1.51
CA VAL A 90 9.07 9.41 2.27
C VAL A 90 8.35 8.43 1.36
N MET A 91 7.80 8.90 0.23
CA MET A 91 7.12 8.01 -0.71
C MET A 91 8.10 7.04 -1.39
N ILE A 92 9.33 7.47 -1.70
CA ILE A 92 10.40 6.59 -2.20
C ILE A 92 10.79 5.56 -1.13
N ASP A 93 11.01 6.01 0.10
CA ASP A 93 11.37 5.14 1.23
C ASP A 93 10.29 4.07 1.49
N VAL A 94 9.02 4.42 1.33
CA VAL A 94 7.89 3.48 1.46
C VAL A 94 7.94 2.39 0.40
N VAL A 95 8.24 2.73 -0.86
CA VAL A 95 8.35 1.74 -1.94
C VAL A 95 9.54 0.81 -1.67
N LEU A 96 10.65 1.34 -1.17
CA LEU A 96 11.81 0.54 -0.79
C LEU A 96 11.54 -0.36 0.43
N LEU A 97 10.79 0.15 1.41
CA LEU A 97 10.40 -0.61 2.60
C LEU A 97 9.45 -1.74 2.25
N GLU A 98 8.47 -1.47 1.39
CA GLU A 98 7.50 -2.48 0.95
C GLU A 98 8.17 -3.61 0.17
N ASN A 99 9.14 -3.30 -0.69
CA ASN A 99 9.91 -4.31 -1.42
C ASN A 99 10.72 -5.26 -0.51
N GLN A 100 11.00 -4.86 0.74
CA GLN A 100 11.74 -5.68 1.70
C GLN A 100 10.82 -6.58 2.55
N LEU A 101 9.50 -6.38 2.47
CA LEU A 101 8.53 -7.08 3.29
C LEU A 101 7.77 -8.11 2.46
N PRO A 102 7.64 -9.36 2.94
CA PRO A 102 6.70 -10.31 2.37
C PRO A 102 5.28 -9.75 2.47
N TYR A 103 4.50 -9.87 1.40
CA TYR A 103 3.12 -9.38 1.35
C TYR A 103 2.23 -10.02 2.44
N GLU A 104 2.55 -11.25 2.83
CA GLU A 104 1.98 -11.99 3.96
C GLU A 104 2.03 -11.18 5.27
N VAL A 105 3.10 -10.40 5.50
CA VAL A 105 3.20 -9.51 6.67
C VAL A 105 2.07 -8.48 6.66
N LEU A 106 1.80 -7.89 5.50
CA LEU A 106 0.74 -6.88 5.37
C LEU A 106 -0.63 -7.49 5.55
N LYS A 107 -0.88 -8.68 4.98
CA LYS A 107 -2.14 -9.44 5.18
C LYS A 107 -2.40 -9.74 6.65
N LEU A 108 -1.39 -10.22 7.38
CA LEU A 108 -1.50 -10.58 8.80
C LEU A 108 -1.81 -9.37 9.69
N LEU A 109 -1.20 -8.22 9.38
CA LEU A 109 -1.32 -7.00 10.16
C LEU A 109 -2.52 -6.13 9.78
N TRP A 110 -3.06 -6.31 8.57
CA TRP A 110 -4.19 -5.51 8.09
C TRP A 110 -5.41 -5.63 9.00
N LYS A 111 -6.14 -4.53 9.11
CA LYS A 111 -7.40 -4.49 9.87
C LYS A 111 -8.42 -5.43 9.22
N ASP A 112 -9.16 -6.13 10.07
CA ASP A 112 -10.33 -6.93 9.69
C ASP A 112 -10.14 -8.02 8.62
N ASN A 113 -8.88 -8.42 8.33
CA ASN A 113 -8.52 -9.43 7.31
C ASN A 113 -9.14 -9.16 5.92
N ASN A 114 -9.49 -7.91 5.61
CA ASN A 114 -10.09 -7.54 4.34
C ASN A 114 -9.00 -7.22 3.31
N GLU A 115 -8.56 -8.23 2.58
CA GLU A 115 -7.51 -8.12 1.56
C GLU A 115 -7.86 -7.12 0.44
N ASN A 116 -9.14 -7.02 0.05
CA ASN A 116 -9.57 -6.07 -0.97
C ASN A 116 -9.33 -4.61 -0.53
N GLU A 117 -9.53 -4.31 0.76
CA GLU A 117 -9.26 -2.97 1.30
C GLU A 117 -7.75 -2.68 1.37
N LEU A 118 -6.93 -3.69 1.67
CA LEU A 118 -5.47 -3.57 1.63
C LEU A 118 -4.99 -3.23 0.22
N ILE A 119 -5.43 -4.00 -0.78
CA ILE A 119 -5.10 -3.75 -2.20
C ILE A 119 -5.57 -2.36 -2.64
N MET A 120 -6.78 -1.96 -2.24
CA MET A 120 -7.31 -0.62 -2.55
C MET A 120 -6.46 0.49 -1.91
N THR A 121 -5.97 0.26 -0.68
CA THR A 121 -5.07 1.20 0.01
C THR A 121 -3.73 1.32 -0.71
N MET A 122 -3.12 0.21 -1.12
CA MET A 122 -1.88 0.19 -1.91
C MET A 122 -2.04 0.93 -3.25
N LYS A 123 -3.15 0.70 -3.96
CA LYS A 123 -3.48 1.41 -5.21
C LYS A 123 -3.65 2.92 -4.98
N ASN A 124 -4.35 3.30 -3.92
CA ASN A 124 -4.55 4.71 -3.56
C ASN A 124 -3.22 5.41 -3.23
N PHE A 125 -2.33 4.72 -2.50
CA PHE A 125 -0.99 5.22 -2.19
C PHE A 125 -0.17 5.51 -3.47
N LEU A 126 -0.17 4.57 -4.42
CA LEU A 126 0.52 4.74 -5.71
C LEU A 126 -0.11 5.85 -6.57
N GLY A 127 -1.44 5.98 -6.58
CA GLY A 127 -2.11 7.09 -7.23
C GLY A 127 -1.67 8.45 -6.66
N CYS A 128 -1.46 8.52 -5.35
CA CYS A 128 -0.91 9.70 -4.69
C CYS A 128 0.54 9.98 -5.09
N HIS A 129 1.39 8.94 -5.18
CA HIS A 129 2.78 9.04 -5.63
C HIS A 129 2.86 9.51 -7.09
N LEU A 130 2.07 8.90 -7.98
CA LEU A 130 2.20 9.06 -9.42
C LEU A 130 1.62 10.37 -9.94
N TRP A 131 0.71 10.98 -9.20
CA TRP A 131 0.07 12.26 -9.58
C TRP A 131 0.66 13.48 -8.87
N ALA A 132 1.69 13.29 -8.05
CA ALA A 132 2.50 14.37 -7.48
C ALA A 132 3.55 14.92 -8.48
N THR A 133 3.71 14.31 -9.65
CA THR A 133 4.58 14.82 -10.73
C THR A 133 3.91 15.99 -11.48
N PRO A 134 4.69 17.01 -11.91
CA PRO A 134 4.14 18.29 -12.36
C PRO A 134 3.26 18.25 -13.62
N ASP A 135 3.36 17.20 -14.44
CA ASP A 135 2.73 17.14 -15.76
C ASP A 135 1.25 16.78 -15.76
N ASN A 136 0.66 16.40 -14.61
CA ASN A 136 -0.71 15.90 -14.58
C ASN A 136 -1.79 16.95 -14.21
N LYS A 137 -1.68 18.17 -14.75
CA LYS A 137 -2.73 19.21 -14.58
C LYS A 137 -4.09 18.81 -15.17
N ARG A 138 -4.15 17.77 -16.01
CA ARG A 138 -5.41 17.24 -16.56
C ARG A 138 -6.19 16.39 -15.54
N ASN A 139 -5.55 15.60 -14.68
CA ASN A 139 -6.26 14.67 -13.77
C ASN A 139 -6.83 15.33 -12.51
N GLN A 140 -6.34 16.50 -12.12
CA GLN A 140 -6.95 17.29 -11.03
C GLN A 140 -8.37 17.77 -11.36
N ARG A 141 -8.70 17.96 -12.66
CA ARG A 141 -10.04 18.33 -13.12
C ARG A 141 -11.05 17.18 -12.98
N TRP A 142 -10.58 15.95 -13.06
CA TRP A 142 -11.44 14.76 -12.99
C TRP A 142 -11.96 14.49 -11.57
N ARG A 143 -11.16 14.71 -10.51
CA ARG A 143 -11.64 14.57 -9.12
C ARG A 143 -12.64 15.65 -8.71
N ARG A 144 -12.45 16.89 -9.16
CA ARG A 144 -13.38 18.00 -8.85
C ARG A 144 -14.79 17.71 -9.37
N ASN A 145 -14.91 16.97 -10.46
CA ASN A 145 -16.20 16.64 -11.08
C ASN A 145 -16.92 15.44 -10.40
N GLN A 146 -16.20 14.54 -9.72
CA GLN A 146 -16.81 13.41 -8.99
C GLN A 146 -17.41 13.82 -7.64
N GLU A 147 -16.83 14.81 -6.95
CA GLU A 147 -17.37 15.31 -5.68
C GLU A 147 -18.57 16.25 -5.88
N THR A 148 -18.63 16.98 -7.00
CA THR A 148 -19.74 17.89 -7.30
C THR A 148 -21.01 17.19 -7.82
N SER A 149 -20.97 15.91 -8.20
CA SER A 149 -22.17 15.20 -8.69
C SER A 149 -23.05 14.60 -7.58
N ASN A 150 -22.64 14.70 -6.31
CA ASN A 150 -23.36 14.07 -5.18
C ASN A 150 -24.24 15.03 -4.37
N MET A 151 -24.49 16.25 -4.87
CA MET A 151 -25.46 17.18 -4.29
C MET A 151 -26.35 17.74 -5.42
N VAL A 152 -27.67 17.53 -5.28
CA VAL A 152 -28.84 18.05 -6.04
C VAL A 152 -29.57 17.03 -6.94
N PRO A 153 -30.89 16.79 -6.71
CA PRO A 153 -31.72 15.93 -7.55
C PRO A 153 -32.49 16.69 -8.65
N ASP A 154 -32.55 16.03 -9.81
CA ASP A 154 -33.64 15.96 -10.79
C ASP A 154 -33.77 16.98 -11.96
N ARG A 155 -34.11 16.36 -13.10
CA ARG A 155 -34.78 16.78 -14.35
C ARG A 155 -33.99 17.26 -15.57
N LYS A 156 -34.09 16.36 -16.57
CA LYS A 156 -34.09 16.53 -18.04
C LYS A 156 -32.77 16.32 -18.79
N GLY A 157 -32.56 15.05 -19.14
CA GLY A 157 -32.51 14.63 -20.55
C GLY A 157 -31.38 15.18 -21.41
N LYS A 158 -30.29 14.40 -21.49
CA LYS A 158 -29.69 13.87 -22.73
C LYS A 158 -28.53 12.96 -22.35
N GLU A 159 -28.71 11.69 -22.66
CA GLU A 159 -27.71 10.63 -22.46
C GLU A 159 -26.44 10.96 -23.24
N GLN A 160 -25.32 11.04 -22.53
CA GLN A 160 -24.03 10.59 -23.03
C GLN A 160 -23.44 9.69 -21.95
N HIS A 161 -23.89 8.44 -21.99
CA HIS A 161 -23.28 7.34 -21.26
C HIS A 161 -21.91 7.08 -21.91
N SER A 162 -20.83 7.62 -21.35
CA SER A 162 -19.51 7.00 -21.43
C SER A 162 -19.22 6.38 -20.07
N VAL A 163 -20.01 5.35 -19.75
CA VAL A 163 -19.62 4.36 -18.75
C VAL A 163 -18.32 3.77 -19.26
N LEU A 164 -17.25 3.94 -18.48
CA LEU A 164 -16.15 2.99 -18.55
C LEU A 164 -16.74 1.67 -18.11
N ILE A 165 -17.24 0.91 -19.08
CA ILE A 165 -17.28 -0.52 -18.98
C ILE A 165 -15.80 -0.87 -18.87
N MET A 166 -15.30 -0.98 -17.64
CA MET A 166 -14.26 -1.96 -17.40
C MET A 166 -14.90 -3.25 -17.86
N ASN A 167 -14.45 -3.78 -19.00
CA ASN A 167 -14.89 -5.09 -19.44
C ASN A 167 -14.72 -6.04 -18.25
N GLU A 168 -15.83 -6.46 -17.66
CA GLU A 168 -15.88 -7.56 -16.69
C GLU A 168 -15.49 -8.90 -17.34
N SER A 169 -15.10 -8.91 -18.61
CA SER A 169 -14.72 -10.11 -19.37
C SER A 169 -13.23 -10.35 -19.51
N GLU A 170 -12.35 -9.47 -19.00
CA GLU A 170 -10.92 -9.75 -18.94
C GLU A 170 -10.34 -9.18 -17.65
N THR A 171 -10.72 -9.73 -16.50
CA THR A 171 -9.83 -9.69 -15.34
C THR A 171 -8.57 -10.45 -15.76
N PRO A 172 -7.42 -9.79 -15.99
CA PRO A 172 -6.20 -10.54 -16.29
C PRO A 172 -5.96 -11.39 -15.04
N THR A 173 -5.91 -12.69 -15.22
CA THR A 173 -5.72 -13.70 -14.16
C THR A 173 -4.47 -13.42 -13.31
N HIS A 174 -3.60 -12.51 -13.76
CA HIS A 174 -2.40 -12.00 -13.09
C HIS A 174 -2.61 -10.89 -12.05
N LEU A 175 -3.82 -10.35 -11.87
CA LEU A 175 -4.06 -9.31 -10.84
C LEU A 175 -4.08 -9.87 -9.40
N LEU A 176 -4.21 -11.19 -9.27
CA LEU A 176 -4.20 -11.93 -8.01
C LEU A 176 -2.76 -12.24 -7.51
N ASP A 177 -1.75 -12.09 -8.37
CA ASP A 177 -0.34 -12.34 -8.03
C ASP A 177 0.40 -11.05 -7.61
N ILE A 178 -0.31 -9.92 -7.50
CA ILE A 178 0.34 -8.64 -7.23
C ILE A 178 0.62 -8.52 -5.73
N THR A 179 1.80 -8.93 -5.32
CA THR A 179 2.27 -8.87 -3.93
C THR A 179 2.98 -7.55 -3.61
N HIS A 180 3.48 -6.82 -4.62
CA HIS A 180 4.29 -5.61 -4.41
C HIS A 180 3.77 -4.33 -5.06
N LEU A 181 4.10 -3.18 -4.46
CA LEU A 181 3.81 -1.84 -4.98
C LEU A 181 4.50 -1.60 -6.32
N LEU A 182 5.71 -2.13 -6.52
CA LEU A 182 6.44 -2.02 -7.79
C LEU A 182 5.77 -2.81 -8.91
N ASP A 183 5.18 -3.97 -8.62
CA ASP A 183 4.41 -4.74 -9.59
C ASP A 183 3.13 -4.01 -9.99
N LEU A 184 2.42 -3.43 -9.02
CA LEU A 184 1.29 -2.52 -9.29
C LEU A 184 1.73 -1.34 -10.18
N TYR A 185 2.86 -0.72 -9.86
CA TYR A 185 3.38 0.42 -10.60
C TYR A 185 3.73 0.07 -12.04
N ARG A 186 4.44 -1.06 -12.25
CA ARG A 186 4.79 -1.59 -13.56
C ARG A 186 3.55 -1.89 -14.40
N ASN A 187 2.53 -2.51 -13.80
CA ASN A 187 1.26 -2.78 -14.46
C ASN A 187 0.50 -1.50 -14.86
N ILE A 188 0.52 -0.47 -14.00
CA ILE A 188 -0.08 0.83 -14.33
C ILE A 188 0.62 1.48 -15.52
N ILE A 189 1.96 1.44 -15.56
CA ILE A 189 2.72 2.00 -16.69
C ILE A 189 2.49 1.19 -17.97
N LEU A 190 2.69 -0.13 -17.93
CA LEU A 190 2.62 -0.99 -19.11
C LEU A 190 1.19 -1.20 -19.63
N GLY A 191 0.18 -1.13 -18.75
CA GLY A 191 -1.23 -1.19 -19.14
C GLY A 191 -1.71 0.07 -19.86
N THR A 192 -1.00 1.20 -19.74
CA THR A 192 -1.31 2.44 -20.48
C THR A 192 -0.73 2.47 -21.90
N SER A 193 0.18 1.55 -22.24
CA SER A 193 0.64 1.33 -23.60
C SER A 193 -0.22 0.27 -24.30
N LYS A 194 -1.35 0.67 -24.89
CA LYS A 194 -1.96 -0.13 -25.96
C LYS A 194 -1.06 -0.02 -27.22
N PRO A 195 -0.85 -1.11 -27.98
CA PRO A 195 -0.14 -1.01 -29.25
C PRO A 195 -0.93 -0.09 -30.18
N LYS A 196 -0.23 0.80 -30.88
CA LYS A 196 -0.77 1.45 -32.07
C LYS A 196 -1.12 0.32 -33.03
N VAL A 197 -2.40 0.11 -33.26
CA VAL A 197 -2.88 -0.69 -34.37
C VAL A 197 -2.50 0.10 -35.63
N GLU A 198 -1.57 -0.45 -36.41
CA GLU A 198 -1.27 0.00 -37.78
C GLU A 198 -2.41 -0.37 -38.73
#